data_AF-A0ABD0S1E0-F1
#
_entry.id   AF-A0ABD0S1E0-F1
#
_cell.length_a   1.000
_cell.length_b   1.000
_cell.length_c   1.000
_cell.angle_alpha   90.00
_cell.angle_beta   90.00
_cell.angle_gamma   90.00
#
_symmetry.space_group_name_H-M   'P 1'
#
loop_
_entity.id
_entity.type
_entity.pdbx_description
1 polymer ?
#
loop_
_entity_poly.entity_id
_entity_poly.type
_entity_poly.pdbx_seq_one_letter_code
_entity_poly.pdbx_strand_id
1 'polypeptide(L)' 'ADEEDSSGPPDTNVVLRYNGEITWDSPAITKSSCKVDVSYFPFDSQECNLTFGSWTYNGNQ' A
#
# COMPACT_ATOMS: atom_id res chain seq x y z
N ALA A 1 8.40 11.38 20.63
CA ALA A 1 9.02 10.10 20.28
C ALA A 1 8.19 9.49 19.17
N ASP A 2 8.23 10.13 18.01
CA ASP A 2 7.88 9.55 16.72
C ASP A 2 9.07 9.98 15.87
N GLU A 3 10.01 9.05 15.71
CA GLU A 3 11.23 9.28 14.96
C GLU A 3 10.89 9.50 13.48
N GLU A 4 11.64 10.40 12.86
CA GLU A 4 11.63 10.68 11.44
C GLU A 4 11.64 9.37 10.63
N ASP A 5 10.54 9.04 9.94
CA ASP A 5 10.62 8.12 8.80
C ASP A 5 11.17 8.90 7.60
N SER A 6 12.44 9.27 7.73
CA SER A 6 13.26 9.87 6.69
C SER A 6 13.62 8.79 5.67
N SER A 7 12.67 8.46 4.80
CA SER A 7 12.88 8.13 3.39
C SER A 7 11.51 7.73 2.83
N GLY A 8 11.18 8.18 1.62
CA GLY A 8 10.04 7.61 0.90
C GLY A 8 10.20 6.09 0.72
N PRO A 9 9.26 5.41 0.03
CA PRO A 9 9.47 4.01 -0.34
C PRO A 9 10.89 3.84 -0.92
N PRO A 10 11.62 2.79 -0.52
CA PRO A 10 13.02 2.63 -0.88
C PRO A 10 13.18 2.65 -2.41
N ASP A 11 14.20 3.37 -2.87
CA ASP A 11 14.56 3.36 -4.28
C ASP A 11 14.97 1.93 -4.67
N THR A 12 14.14 1.31 -5.50
CA THR A 12 14.32 -0.07 -5.96
C THR A 12 14.44 -0.10 -7.48
N ASN A 13 15.24 -1.05 -7.96
CA ASN A 13 15.42 -1.24 -9.39
C ASN A 13 14.14 -1.77 -10.04
N VAL A 14 13.97 -1.38 -11.31
CA VAL A 14 12.89 -1.85 -12.18
C VAL A 14 13.46 -2.90 -13.14
N VAL A 15 12.71 -3.97 -13.39
CA VAL A 15 13.07 -5.00 -14.38
C VAL A 15 12.40 -4.68 -15.71
N LEU A 16 13.21 -4.48 -16.75
CA LEU A 16 12.76 -4.25 -18.13
C LEU A 16 13.06 -5.48 -19.00
N ARG A 17 12.05 -5.95 -19.73
CA ARG A 17 12.19 -7.01 -20.74
C ARG A 17 12.37 -6.43 -22.14
N TYR A 18 12.94 -7.21 -23.05
CA TYR A 18 13.23 -6.78 -24.43
C TYR A 18 11.98 -6.35 -25.23
N ASN A 19 10.80 -6.81 -24.81
CA ASN A 19 9.49 -6.49 -25.42
C ASN A 19 8.84 -5.23 -24.83
N GLY A 20 9.50 -4.54 -23.89
CA GLY A 20 8.96 -3.35 -23.24
C GLY A 20 8.10 -3.62 -21.99
N GLU A 21 7.95 -4.88 -21.58
CA GLU A 21 7.27 -5.21 -20.31
C GLU A 21 8.13 -4.80 -19.11
N ILE A 22 7.49 -4.18 -18.12
CA ILE A 22 8.11 -3.63 -16.92
C ILE A 22 7.53 -4.29 -15.67
N THR A 23 8.39 -4.72 -14.75
CA THR A 23 7.99 -5.19 -13.42
C THR A 23 8.71 -4.36 -12.36
N TRP A 24 7.98 -3.92 -11.34
CA TRP A 24 8.52 -3.13 -10.23
C TRP A 24 7.99 -3.64 -8.88
N ASP A 25 8.84 -4.35 -8.15
CA ASP A 25 8.53 -4.97 -6.87
C ASP A 25 9.05 -4.10 -5.70
N SER A 26 8.49 -2.90 -5.54
CA SER A 26 8.89 -1.98 -4.47
C SER A 26 8.20 -2.34 -3.14
N PRO A 27 8.95 -2.60 -2.05
CA PRO A 27 8.35 -2.83 -0.75
C PRO A 27 7.84 -1.51 -0.14
N ALA A 28 6.68 -1.55 0.51
CA ALA A 28 6.10 -0.40 1.21
C ALA A 28 5.49 -0.81 2.54
N ILE A 29 5.66 0.03 3.57
CA ILE A 29 4.93 -0.09 4.83
C ILE A 29 3.70 0.81 4.73
N THR A 30 2.52 0.21 4.61
CA THR A 30 1.26 0.95 4.53
C THR A 30 0.53 0.91 5.87
N LYS A 31 0.07 2.08 6.34
CA LYS A 31 -0.80 2.21 7.50
C LYS A 31 -2.19 2.62 7.04
N SER A 32 -3.19 1.79 7.33
CA SER A 32 -4.60 2.08 7.03
C SER A 32 -5.40 2.41 8.28
N SER A 33 -6.45 3.20 8.11
CA SER A 33 -7.48 3.39 9.11
C SER A 33 -8.68 2.50 8.78
N CYS A 34 -9.12 1.68 9.73
CA CYS A 34 -10.34 0.88 9.60
C CYS A 34 -11.20 0.98 10.86
N LYS A 35 -12.50 0.70 10.71
CA LYS A 35 -13.45 0.63 11.82
C LYS A 35 -13.28 -0.72 12.52
N VAL A 36 -13.12 -0.69 13.84
CA VAL A 36 -13.09 -1.90 14.68
C VAL A 36 -14.49 -2.17 15.23
N ASP A 37 -14.99 -3.38 15.05
CA ASP A 37 -16.26 -3.85 15.61
C ASP A 37 -16.04 -4.79 16.80
N VAL A 38 -16.27 -4.30 18.01
CA VAL A 38 -16.00 -5.03 19.26
C VAL A 38 -17.21 -5.80 19.80
N SER A 39 -18.23 -6.05 18.97
CA SER A 39 -19.49 -6.67 19.40
C SER A 39 -19.34 -8.07 20.02
N TYR A 40 -18.25 -8.80 19.71
CA TYR A 40 -18.00 -10.17 20.14
C TYR A 40 -16.66 -10.39 20.86
N PHE A 41 -16.07 -9.32 21.42
CA PHE A 41 -14.77 -9.40 22.10
C PHE A 41 -14.70 -10.56 23.12
N PRO A 42 -13.63 -11.38 23.17
CA PRO A 42 -12.39 -11.32 22.38
C PRO A 42 -12.40 -12.18 21.09
N PHE A 43 -13.57 -12.64 20.64
CA PHE A 43 -13.76 -13.54 19.50
C PHE A 43 -14.38 -12.85 18.28
N ASP A 44 -14.20 -11.53 18.18
CA ASP A 44 -14.62 -10.71 17.06
C ASP A 44 -13.74 -10.92 15.82
N SER A 45 -14.31 -10.63 14.65
CA SER A 45 -13.62 -10.65 13.37
C SER A 45 -13.57 -9.23 12.83
N GLN A 46 -12.43 -8.82 12.27
CA GLN A 46 -12.21 -7.48 11.74
C GLN A 46 -12.00 -7.53 10.22
N GLU A 47 -12.66 -6.62 9.51
CA GLU A 47 -12.47 -6.40 8.08
C GLU A 47 -11.87 -5.02 7.85
N CYS A 48 -10.62 -4.97 7.37
CA CYS A 48 -9.88 -3.75 7.12
C CYS A 48 -9.42 -3.72 5.67
N ASN A 49 -10.05 -2.86 4.87
CA ASN A 49 -9.79 -2.77 3.44
C ASN A 49 -8.68 -1.75 3.11
N LEU A 50 -7.83 -2.11 2.15
CA LEU A 50 -6.84 -1.22 1.56
C LEU A 50 -7.31 -0.79 0.17
N THR A 51 -7.31 0.52 -0.08
CA THR A 51 -7.66 1.09 -1.38
C THR A 51 -6.40 1.69 -2.01
N PHE A 52 -6.01 1.17 -3.17
CA PHE A 52 -4.88 1.68 -3.95
C PHE A 52 -5.38 2.31 -5.24
N GLY A 53 -4.76 3.41 -5.66
CA GLY A 53 -5.15 4.09 -6.89
C GLY A 53 -4.11 5.13 -7.30
N SER A 54 -4.18 5.54 -8.57
CA SER A 54 -3.39 6.67 -9.04
C SER A 54 -3.89 7.97 -8.40
N TRP A 55 -2.95 8.81 -8.00
CA TRP A 55 -3.27 10.14 -7.46
C TRP A 55 -3.58 11.15 -8.58
N THR A 56 -2.90 11.03 -9.71
CA THR A 56 -2.89 12.06 -10.76
C THR A 56 -3.55 11.61 -12.05
N TYR A 57 -3.85 10.32 -12.21
CA TYR A 57 -4.47 9.75 -13.41
C TYR A 57 -5.87 9.24 -13.09
N ASN A 58 -6.77 9.37 -14.07
CA ASN A 58 -8.10 8.77 -14.00
C ASN A 58 -8.17 7.48 -14.85
N GLY A 59 -9.33 6.82 -14.86
CA GLY A 59 -9.53 5.57 -15.60
C GLY A 59 -9.76 5.71 -17.10
N ASN A 60 -9.75 6.92 -17.67
CA ASN A 60 -10.13 7.20 -19.07
C ASN A 60 -8.98 7.79 -19.90
N GLN A 61 -7.75 7.42 -19.58
CA GLN A 61 -6.57 7.83 -20.35
C GLN A 61 -6.21 6.83 -21.45
#